data_AF-A0A7S1IMA7-F1
#
_entry.id   AF-A0A7S1IMA7-F1
#
_cell.length_a   1.000
_cell.length_b   1.000
_cell.length_c   1.000
_cell.angle_alpha   90.00
_cell.angle_beta   90.00
_cell.angle_gamma   90.00
#
_symmetry.space_group_name_H-M   'P 1'
#
loop_
_entity.id
_entity.type
_entity.pdbx_description
1 polymer ?
#
loop_
_entity_poly.entity_id
_entity_poly.type
_entity_poly.pdbx_seq_one_letter_code
_entity_poly.pdbx_strand_id
1 'polypeptide(L)'
;ESSSIGSCQIPGAIYKALTQAEGTELVVPLEQRVRWIRQQYSYFEGECIEDLRAKIRQLKRSRSLPGDRWLQLVEEGDFGQFVSEVLVQYYDPLYRYTRDKRTGPLQLMEIDGSEESYQTAAEVLVDRYR
;
A
#
# COMPACT_ATOMS: atom_id res chain seq x y z
N GLU A 1 -4.67 -8.95 4.91
CA GLU A 1 -6.00 -8.88 4.28
C GLU A 1 -7.10 -8.33 5.18
N SER A 2 -7.78 -7.30 4.66
CA SER A 2 -9.05 -6.78 5.21
C SER A 2 -10.16 -7.81 4.97
N SER A 3 -11.11 -7.96 5.89
CA SER A 3 -12.31 -8.78 5.68
C SER A 3 -13.36 -8.11 4.77
N SER A 4 -13.09 -6.88 4.32
CA SER A 4 -14.00 -6.02 3.57
C SER A 4 -13.33 -5.47 2.31
N ILE A 5 -14.04 -5.55 1.18
CA ILE A 5 -13.68 -4.93 -0.11
C ILE A 5 -14.89 -4.13 -0.61
N GLY A 6 -14.86 -2.81 -0.46
CA GLY A 6 -16.03 -1.96 -0.74
C GLY A 6 -17.23 -2.38 0.11
N SER A 7 -18.37 -2.69 -0.53
CA SER A 7 -19.57 -3.22 0.12
C SER A 7 -19.55 -4.75 0.33
N CYS A 8 -18.54 -5.46 -0.19
CA CYS A 8 -18.42 -6.90 -0.08
C CYS A 8 -17.72 -7.30 1.23
N GLN A 9 -18.31 -8.24 1.98
CA GLN A 9 -17.74 -8.82 3.19
C GLN A 9 -17.36 -10.28 2.95
N ILE A 10 -16.14 -10.66 3.34
CA ILE A 10 -15.69 -12.05 3.32
C ILE A 10 -16.38 -12.80 4.47
N PRO A 11 -17.07 -13.93 4.22
CA PRO A 11 -17.64 -14.76 5.28
C PRO A 11 -16.59 -15.12 6.35
N GLY A 12 -16.96 -15.03 7.63
CA GLY A 12 -16.00 -15.18 8.73
C GLY A 12 -15.21 -16.49 8.74
N ALA A 13 -15.83 -17.60 8.31
CA ALA A 13 -15.16 -18.89 8.17
C ALA A 13 -14.05 -18.85 7.09
N ILE A 14 -14.32 -18.21 5.95
CA ILE A 14 -13.34 -18.03 4.87
C ILE A 14 -12.23 -17.09 5.33
N TYR A 15 -12.57 -15.97 5.97
CA TYR A 15 -11.57 -15.03 6.49
C TYR A 15 -10.63 -15.70 7.50
N LYS A 16 -11.18 -16.50 8.42
CA LYS A 16 -10.37 -17.28 9.37
C LYS A 16 -9.41 -18.24 8.65
N ALA A 17 -9.88 -18.98 7.65
CA ALA A 17 -9.03 -19.85 6.85
C ALA A 17 -7.91 -19.08 6.14
N LEU A 18 -8.21 -17.91 5.56
CA LEU A 18 -7.22 -17.03 4.92
C LEU A 18 -6.14 -16.53 5.90
N THR A 19 -6.50 -16.23 7.14
CA THR A 19 -5.54 -15.81 8.17
C THR A 19 -4.64 -16.95 8.68
N GLN A 20 -5.04 -18.20 8.48
CA GLN A 20 -4.32 -19.41 8.89
C GLN A 20 -3.49 -20.03 7.77
N ALA A 21 -3.84 -19.77 6.51
CA ALA A 21 -3.10 -20.24 5.36
C ALA A 21 -1.68 -19.66 5.33
N GLU A 22 -0.75 -20.37 4.70
CA GLU A 22 0.56 -19.83 4.38
C GLU A 22 0.44 -18.60 3.48
N GLY A 23 1.21 -17.56 3.78
CA GLY A 23 1.25 -16.35 2.97
C GLY A 23 2.68 -15.92 2.66
N THR A 24 2.83 -15.07 1.66
CA THR A 24 4.09 -14.40 1.34
C THR A 24 3.89 -12.88 1.36
N GLU A 25 4.72 -12.16 2.10
CA GLU A 25 4.78 -10.69 2.11
C GLU A 25 5.94 -10.23 1.21
N LEU A 26 5.58 -9.43 0.21
CA LEU A 26 6.56 -8.81 -0.69
C LEU A 26 7.13 -7.57 -0.04
N VAL A 27 8.44 -7.54 0.13
CA VAL A 27 9.18 -6.41 0.71
C VAL A 27 9.88 -5.67 -0.41
N VAL A 28 9.32 -4.52 -0.78
CA VAL A 28 9.84 -3.64 -1.84
C VAL A 28 10.42 -2.37 -1.21
N PRO A 29 11.63 -1.92 -1.60
CA PRO A 29 12.21 -0.67 -1.13
C PRO A 29 11.26 0.52 -1.27
N LEU A 30 11.21 1.39 -0.26
CA LEU A 30 10.32 2.56 -0.24
C LEU A 30 10.47 3.42 -1.50
N GLU A 31 11.69 3.65 -1.95
CA GLU A 31 11.98 4.45 -3.14
C GLU A 31 11.30 3.88 -4.40
N GLN A 32 11.29 2.55 -4.56
CA GLN A 32 10.63 1.90 -5.69
C GLN A 32 9.11 1.98 -5.56
N ARG A 33 8.57 1.81 -4.35
CA ARG A 33 7.13 1.99 -4.09
C ARG A 33 6.68 3.42 -4.44
N VAL A 34 7.44 4.43 -3.99
CA VAL A 34 7.18 5.84 -4.30
C VAL A 34 7.26 6.09 -5.80
N ARG A 35 8.34 5.64 -6.45
CA ARG A 35 8.52 5.79 -7.90
C ARG A 35 7.36 5.19 -8.68
N TRP A 36 6.97 3.95 -8.36
CA TRP A 36 5.89 3.25 -9.04
C TRP A 36 4.55 3.99 -8.87
N ILE A 37 4.19 4.39 -7.65
CA ILE A 37 2.95 5.13 -7.39
C ILE A 37 2.95 6.44 -8.19
N ARG A 38 4.03 7.22 -8.14
CA ARG A 38 4.11 8.49 -8.88
C ARG A 38 3.98 8.29 -10.38
N GLN A 39 4.56 7.22 -10.93
CA GLN A 39 4.42 6.89 -12.34
C GLN A 39 2.98 6.54 -12.72
N GLN A 40 2.29 5.72 -11.92
CA GLN A 40 0.91 5.29 -12.20
C GLN A 40 -0.13 6.39 -11.96
N TYR A 41 0.20 7.35 -11.09
CA TYR A 41 -0.70 8.42 -10.64
C TYR A 41 -0.20 9.82 -11.01
N SER A 42 0.64 9.93 -12.04
CA SER A 42 1.30 11.19 -12.44
C SER A 42 0.33 12.32 -12.76
N TYR A 43 -0.90 12.02 -13.20
CA TYR A 43 -1.96 13.00 -13.45
C TYR A 43 -2.37 13.79 -12.20
N PHE A 44 -2.18 13.25 -10.99
CA PHE A 44 -2.42 13.99 -9.74
C PHE A 44 -1.33 15.03 -9.43
N GLU A 45 -0.16 14.94 -10.09
CA GLU A 45 0.93 15.92 -9.96
C GLU A 45 0.79 17.11 -10.94
N GLY A 46 -0.25 17.09 -11.79
CA GLY A 46 -0.53 18.13 -12.77
C GLY A 46 -2.03 18.39 -12.92
N GLU A 47 -2.65 17.75 -13.92
CA GLU A 47 -4.04 18.01 -14.36
C GLU A 47 -5.07 17.89 -13.24
N CYS A 48 -4.88 16.94 -12.31
CA CYS A 48 -5.81 16.65 -11.22
C CYS A 48 -5.29 17.11 -9.84
N ILE A 49 -4.40 18.10 -9.79
CA ILE A 49 -3.79 18.57 -8.53
C ILE A 49 -4.83 19.04 -7.49
N GLU A 50 -5.90 19.69 -7.94
CA GLU A 50 -6.98 20.14 -7.05
C GLU A 50 -7.80 18.98 -6.49
N ASP A 51 -7.98 17.90 -7.26
CA ASP A 51 -8.62 16.68 -6.78
C ASP A 51 -7.76 15.99 -5.71
N LEU A 52 -6.44 15.98 -5.89
CA LEU A 52 -5.51 15.48 -4.88
C LEU A 52 -5.63 16.31 -3.59
N ARG A 53 -5.58 17.64 -3.69
CA ARG A 53 -5.74 18.55 -2.53
C ARG A 53 -7.08 18.32 -1.83
N ALA A 54 -8.17 18.15 -2.57
CA ALA A 54 -9.49 17.86 -2.00
C ALA A 54 -9.49 16.53 -1.22
N LYS A 55 -8.87 15.48 -1.77
CA LYS A 55 -8.73 14.17 -1.09
C LYS A 55 -7.91 14.28 0.19
N ILE A 56 -6.80 15.02 0.18
CA ILE A 56 -5.98 15.23 1.39
C ILE A 56 -6.78 15.96 2.48
N ARG A 57 -7.54 17.01 2.12
CA ARG A 57 -8.43 17.72 3.05
C ARG A 57 -9.50 16.81 3.64
N GLN A 58 -10.09 15.93 2.84
CA GLN A 58 -11.06 14.94 3.32
C GLN A 58 -10.40 13.93 4.27
N LEU A 59 -9.22 13.44 3.92
CA LEU A 59 -8.48 12.48 4.72
C LEU A 59 -8.09 13.08 6.09
N LYS A 60 -7.61 14.32 6.11
CA LYS A 60 -7.34 15.10 7.34
C LYS A 60 -8.55 15.18 8.28
N ARG A 61 -9.76 15.33 7.74
CA ARG A 61 -10.99 15.41 8.56
C ARG A 61 -11.40 14.07 9.16
N SER A 62 -11.09 12.97 8.47
CA SER A 62 -11.53 11.62 8.86
C SER A 62 -10.53 10.87 9.75
N ARG A 63 -9.28 11.31 9.80
CA ARG A 63 -8.17 10.64 10.51
C ARG A 63 -7.27 11.71 11.14
N SER A 64 -6.70 11.45 12.31
CA SER A 64 -5.66 12.31 12.93
C SER A 64 -4.31 12.21 12.20
N LEU A 65 -4.29 12.55 10.92
CA LEU A 65 -3.12 12.49 10.03
C LEU A 65 -2.56 13.89 9.78
N PRO A 66 -1.27 14.02 9.42
CA PRO A 66 -0.62 15.31 9.18
C PRO A 66 -1.01 15.91 7.81
N GLY A 67 -2.32 16.07 7.56
CA GLY A 67 -2.83 16.53 6.28
C GLY A 67 -2.37 17.93 5.88
N ASP A 68 -2.10 18.83 6.83
CA ASP A 68 -1.53 20.16 6.53
C ASP A 68 -0.11 20.08 5.99
N ARG A 69 0.72 19.21 6.59
CA ARG A 69 2.07 18.93 6.09
C ARG A 69 2.02 18.34 4.69
N TRP A 70 1.10 17.42 4.44
CA TRP A 70 0.92 16.83 3.12
C TRP A 70 0.44 17.83 2.06
N LEU A 71 -0.46 18.74 2.43
CA LEU A 71 -0.86 19.83 1.55
C LEU A 71 0.34 20.73 1.22
N GLN A 72 1.16 21.06 2.22
CA GLN A 72 2.36 21.86 2.02
C GLN A 72 3.34 21.19 1.04
N LEU A 73 3.64 19.90 1.22
CA LEU A 73 4.52 19.17 0.30
C LEU A 73 3.97 19.17 -1.15
N VAL A 74 2.65 19.03 -1.30
CA VAL A 74 1.98 19.10 -2.61
C VAL A 74 2.02 20.51 -3.20
N GLU A 75 1.95 21.55 -2.37
CA GLU A 75 2.10 22.95 -2.80
C GLU A 75 3.53 23.29 -3.23
N GLU A 76 4.53 22.71 -2.55
CA GLU A 76 5.95 22.82 -2.88
C GLU A 76 6.38 21.96 -4.08
N GLY A 77 5.50 21.06 -4.55
CA GLY A 77 5.78 20.12 -5.63
C GLY A 77 6.64 18.92 -5.21
N ASP A 78 6.86 18.72 -3.92
CA ASP A 78 7.59 17.58 -3.37
C ASP A 78 6.68 16.34 -3.24
N PHE A 79 6.25 15.84 -4.40
CA PHE A 79 5.40 14.65 -4.48
C PHE A 79 6.11 13.38 -4.01
N GLY A 80 7.45 13.33 -4.13
CA GLY A 80 8.27 12.22 -3.64
C GLY A 80 8.13 12.07 -2.13
N GLN A 81 8.36 13.16 -1.40
CA GLN A 81 8.21 13.17 0.06
C GLN A 81 6.76 13.00 0.49
N PHE A 82 5.80 13.62 -0.21
CA PHE A 82 4.37 13.44 0.07
C PHE A 82 3.96 11.96 0.01
N VAL A 83 4.28 11.26 -1.09
CA VAL A 83 3.93 9.84 -1.24
C VAL A 83 4.67 8.97 -0.23
N SER A 84 5.94 9.25 0.04
CA SER A 84 6.73 8.57 1.06
C SER A 84 6.07 8.65 2.45
N GLU A 85 5.64 9.85 2.86
CA GLU A 85 4.98 10.04 4.15
C GLU A 85 3.61 9.36 4.22
N VAL A 86 2.82 9.42 3.14
CA VAL A 86 1.55 8.71 3.07
C VAL A 86 1.75 7.19 3.21
N LEU A 87 2.76 6.62 2.57
CA LEU A 87 3.08 5.20 2.73
C LEU A 87 3.46 4.87 4.17
N VAL A 88 4.48 5.54 4.71
CA VAL A 88 5.07 5.20 6.00
C VAL A 88 4.16 5.50 7.18
N GLN A 89 3.43 6.62 7.14
CA GLN A 89 2.63 7.09 8.27
C GLN A 89 1.19 6.61 8.24
N TYR A 90 0.67 6.23 7.07
CA TYR A 90 -0.73 5.84 6.94
C TYR A 90 -0.93 4.42 6.45
N TYR A 91 -0.36 4.03 5.31
CA TYR A 91 -0.61 2.70 4.75
C TYR A 91 0.17 1.58 5.46
N ASP A 92 1.47 1.76 5.67
CA ASP A 92 2.33 0.74 6.29
C ASP A 92 1.82 0.32 7.69
N PRO A 93 1.38 1.23 8.59
CA PRO A 93 0.78 0.85 9.87
C PRO A 93 -0.51 0.03 9.73
N LEU A 94 -1.37 0.37 8.76
CA LEU A 94 -2.63 -0.34 8.52
C LEU A 94 -2.38 -1.75 7.98
N TYR A 95 -1.41 -1.89 7.08
CA TYR A 95 -0.98 -3.19 6.57
C TYR A 95 -0.37 -4.04 7.68
N ARG A 96 0.54 -3.48 8.50
CA ARG A 96 1.11 -4.17 9.68
C ARG A 96 0.03 -4.62 10.65
N TYR A 97 -0.87 -3.72 11.04
CA TYR A 97 -1.98 -4.05 11.95
C TYR A 97 -2.84 -5.22 11.45
N THR A 98 -3.07 -5.28 10.14
CA THR A 98 -3.85 -6.37 9.52
C THR A 98 -3.03 -7.65 9.39
N ARG A 99 -1.74 -7.54 9.05
CA ARG A 99 -0.80 -8.65 8.94
C ARG A 99 -0.60 -9.34 10.29
N ASP A 100 -0.43 -8.57 11.36
CA ASP A 100 -0.16 -9.09 12.71
C ASP A 100 -1.35 -9.87 13.30
N LYS A 101 -2.52 -9.83 12.66
CA LYS A 101 -3.68 -10.68 12.99
C LYS A 101 -3.63 -12.06 12.34
N ARG A 102 -2.70 -12.31 11.41
CA ARG A 102 -2.52 -13.63 10.81
C ARG A 102 -1.96 -14.59 11.85
N THR A 103 -2.45 -15.82 11.81
CA THR A 103 -1.95 -16.91 12.67
C THR A 103 -1.20 -17.98 11.89
N GLY A 104 -1.33 -17.97 10.56
CA GLY A 104 -0.58 -18.84 9.66
C GLY A 104 0.85 -18.34 9.41
N PRO A 105 1.73 -19.19 8.85
CA PRO A 105 3.08 -18.79 8.51
C PRO A 105 3.08 -17.68 7.45
N LEU A 106 4.06 -16.78 7.57
CA LEU A 106 4.28 -15.69 6.64
C LEU A 106 5.75 -15.69 6.23
N GLN A 107 6.01 -15.90 4.94
CA GLN A 107 7.35 -15.80 4.38
C GLN A 107 7.58 -14.38 3.86
N LEU A 108 8.77 -13.83 4.10
CA LEU A 108 9.18 -12.57 3.48
C LEU A 108 9.91 -12.87 2.17
N MET A 109 9.58 -12.12 1.13
CA MET A 109 10.27 -12.15 -0.15
C MET A 109 10.68 -10.73 -0.52
N GLU A 110 11.97 -10.47 -0.49
CA GLU A 110 12.52 -9.17 -0.90
C GLU A 110 12.51 -9.06 -2.42
N ILE A 111 12.11 -7.89 -2.92
CA ILE A 111 12.03 -7.58 -4.34
C ILE A 111 12.69 -6.21 -4.53
N ASP A 112 13.71 -6.13 -5.38
CA ASP A 112 14.47 -4.90 -5.60
C ASP A 112 13.73 -3.84 -6.44
N GLY A 113 12.59 -4.21 -7.02
CA GLY A 113 11.71 -3.35 -7.82
C GLY A 113 12.01 -3.40 -9.32
N SER A 114 12.94 -4.24 -9.78
CA SER A 114 13.18 -4.52 -11.19
C SER A 114 12.10 -5.44 -11.77
N GLU A 115 11.84 -5.33 -13.07
CA GLU A 115 10.91 -6.23 -13.78
C GLU A 115 11.31 -7.70 -13.66
N GLU A 116 12.62 -8.00 -13.72
CA GLU A 116 13.18 -9.33 -13.54
C GLU A 116 12.91 -9.90 -12.14
N SER A 117 13.04 -9.08 -11.09
CA SER A 117 12.73 -9.50 -9.72
C SER A 117 11.23 -9.80 -9.54
N TYR A 118 10.35 -9.01 -10.15
CA TYR A 118 8.91 -9.27 -10.14
C TYR A 118 8.54 -10.53 -10.91
N GLN A 119 9.15 -10.75 -12.08
CA GLN A 119 8.91 -11.95 -12.87
C GLN A 119 9.35 -13.20 -12.11
N THR A 120 10.56 -13.18 -11.54
CA THR A 120 11.09 -14.29 -10.73
C THR A 120 10.20 -14.57 -9.52
N ALA A 121 9.78 -13.52 -8.81
CA ALA A 121 8.87 -13.66 -7.68
C ALA A 121 7.53 -14.28 -8.11
N ALA A 122 6.96 -13.85 -9.24
CA ALA A 122 5.71 -14.39 -9.77
C ALA A 122 5.84 -15.89 -10.10
N GLU A 123 6.91 -16.29 -10.77
CA GLU A 123 7.18 -17.71 -11.10
C GLU A 123 7.27 -18.58 -9.84
N VAL A 124 8.03 -18.13 -8.84
CA VAL A 124 8.16 -18.84 -7.55
C VAL A 124 6.84 -18.95 -6.81
N LEU A 125 6.05 -17.88 -6.78
CA LEU A 125 4.77 -17.86 -6.07
C LEU A 125 3.70 -18.73 -6.75
N VAL A 126 3.66 -18.72 -8.08
CA VAL A 126 2.73 -19.58 -8.84
C VAL A 126 3.05 -21.05 -8.60
N ASP A 127 4.32 -21.45 -8.62
CA ASP A 127 4.70 -22.84 -8.37
C ASP A 127 4.39 -23.27 -6.93
N ARG A 128 4.68 -22.40 -5.95
CA ARG A 128 4.48 -22.67 -4.52
C ARG A 128 3.03 -22.91 -4.13
N TYR A 129 2.11 -22.13 -4.69
CA TYR A 129 0.68 -22.13 -4.29
C TYR A 129 -0.23 -22.83 -5.29
N ARG A 130 0.34 -23.57 -6.24
CA ARG A 130 -0.40 -24.43 -7.17
C ARG A 130 -0.97 -25.66 -6.46
#